data_AF-A0A356NTB7-F1
#
_entry.id   AF-A0A356NTB7-F1
#
_cell.length_a   1.000
_cell.length_b   1.000
_cell.length_c   1.000
_cell.angle_alpha   90.00
_cell.angle_beta   90.00
_cell.angle_gamma   90.00
#
_symmetry.space_group_name_H-M   'P 1'
#
loop_
_entity.id
_entity.type
_entity.pdbx_description
1 polymer ?
#
loop_
_entity_poly.entity_id
_entity_poly.type
_entity_poly.pdbx_seq_one_letter_code
_entity_poly.pdbx_strand_id
1 'polypeptide(L)'
;AFEHLKPVTSALDDIPAVPVSAEEAAKLRHGQTLPALGPSALARFSAVSTSGVGVALARSVPVALVTVQSGQLQPLRVFNL
;
A
#
# COMPACT_ATOMS: atom_id res chain seq x y z
N ALA A 1 10.42 30.34 8.69
CA ALA A 1 11.10 29.06 8.43
C ALA A 1 10.22 27.93 9.00
N PHE A 2 9.86 26.93 8.20
CA PHE A 2 9.08 25.72 8.56
C PHE A 2 7.60 25.85 9.01
N GLU A 3 6.90 26.96 8.76
CA GLU A 3 5.51 27.14 9.24
C GLU A 3 4.43 26.28 8.54
N HIS A 4 4.75 25.50 7.49
CA HIS A 4 3.75 24.78 6.69
C HIS A 4 3.91 23.24 6.66
N LEU A 5 4.64 22.65 7.61
CA LEU A 5 4.69 21.18 7.73
C LEU A 5 3.39 20.69 8.40
N LYS A 6 2.39 20.36 7.57
CA LYS A 6 1.22 19.61 8.05
C LYS A 6 1.68 18.23 8.54
N PRO A 7 1.01 17.66 9.56
CA PRO A 7 1.22 16.27 9.95
C PRO A 7 1.07 15.36 8.72
N VAL A 8 1.95 14.38 8.55
CA VAL A 8 1.93 13.43 7.42
C VAL A 8 0.57 12.74 7.27
N THR A 9 -0.22 12.69 8.35
CA THR A 9 -1.57 12.16 8.39
C THR A 9 -2.57 12.93 7.51
N SER A 10 -2.42 14.25 7.31
CA SER A 10 -3.35 15.05 6.49
C SER A 10 -3.17 14.85 4.97
N ALA A 11 -2.07 14.24 4.53
CA ALA A 11 -1.85 13.87 3.12
C ALA A 11 -2.29 12.41 2.83
N LEU A 12 -2.69 11.66 3.87
CA LEU A 12 -3.08 10.26 3.80
C LEU A 12 -4.61 10.05 3.80
N ASP A 13 -5.42 11.12 3.89
CA ASP A 13 -6.89 11.01 3.83
C ASP A 13 -7.38 10.41 2.49
N ASP A 14 -6.61 10.59 1.41
CA ASP A 14 -6.96 10.09 0.06
C ASP A 14 -6.25 8.79 -0.33
N ILE A 15 -5.36 8.25 0.52
CA ILE A 15 -4.56 7.06 0.18
C ILE A 15 -5.21 5.82 0.80
N PRO A 16 -5.81 4.93 0.00
CA PRO A 16 -6.47 3.74 0.52
C PRO A 16 -5.49 2.80 1.21
N ALA A 17 -5.90 2.34 2.39
CA ALA A 17 -5.21 1.27 3.09
C ALA A 17 -5.55 -0.09 2.48
N VAL A 18 -4.52 -0.91 2.24
CA VAL A 18 -4.62 -2.29 1.77
C VAL A 18 -4.20 -3.23 2.90
N PRO A 19 -5.14 -3.94 3.55
CA PRO A 19 -4.80 -4.95 4.53
C PRO A 19 -4.03 -6.10 3.86
N VAL A 20 -2.86 -6.42 4.41
CA VAL A 20 -2.02 -7.53 3.98
C VAL A 20 -1.74 -8.49 5.13
N SER A 21 -1.61 -9.78 4.81
CA SER A 21 -1.16 -10.80 5.76
C SER A 21 0.31 -10.60 6.15
N ALA A 22 0.77 -11.31 7.18
CA ALA A 22 2.18 -11.27 7.57
C ALA A 22 3.12 -11.76 6.44
N GLU A 23 2.71 -12.78 5.69
CA GLU A 23 3.47 -13.29 4.54
C GLU A 23 3.47 -12.33 3.35
N GLU A 24 2.32 -11.74 3.03
CA GLU A 24 2.20 -10.69 2.01
C GLU A 24 3.08 -9.49 2.38
N ALA A 25 3.12 -9.10 3.65
CA ALA A 25 3.98 -8.04 4.14
C ALA A 25 5.47 -8.39 4.06
N ALA A 26 5.87 -9.64 4.36
CA ALA A 26 7.25 -10.09 4.18
C ALA A 26 7.67 -9.99 2.71
N LYS A 27 6.82 -10.44 1.78
CA LYS A 27 7.05 -10.31 0.33
C LYS A 27 7.29 -8.85 -0.07
N LEU A 28 6.38 -7.95 0.33
CA LEU A 28 6.51 -6.52 0.03
C LEU A 28 7.80 -5.92 0.60
N ARG A 29 8.20 -6.28 1.82
CA ARG A 29 9.47 -5.83 2.44
C ARG A 29 10.70 -6.26 1.65
N HIS A 30 10.62 -7.39 0.97
CA HIS A 30 11.67 -7.88 0.08
C HIS A 30 11.51 -7.39 -1.37
N GLY A 31 10.66 -6.39 -1.63
CA GLY A 31 10.43 -5.82 -2.96
C GLY A 31 9.62 -6.71 -3.90
N GLN A 32 9.01 -7.79 -3.40
CA GLN A 32 8.20 -8.69 -4.21
C GLN A 32 6.78 -8.14 -4.39
N THR A 33 6.14 -8.52 -5.50
CA THR A 33 4.77 -8.11 -5.83
C THR A 33 3.74 -9.10 -5.27
N LEU A 34 2.50 -8.65 -5.08
CA LEU A 34 1.38 -9.50 -4.71
C LEU A 34 0.40 -9.63 -5.89
N PRO A 35 0.05 -10.84 -6.32
CA PRO A 35 -0.81 -11.00 -7.47
C PRO A 35 -2.28 -10.77 -7.11
N ALA A 36 -3.00 -10.06 -7.98
CA ALA A 36 -4.44 -9.85 -7.87
C ALA A 36 -5.22 -11.09 -8.31
N LEU A 37 -4.96 -12.24 -7.66
CA LEU A 37 -5.59 -13.52 -8.02
C LEU A 37 -7.02 -13.58 -7.50
N GLY A 38 -7.95 -13.62 -8.45
CA GLY A 38 -9.37 -13.81 -8.19
C GLY A 38 -10.10 -12.57 -7.67
N PRO A 39 -11.44 -12.67 -7.51
CA PRO A 39 -12.30 -11.52 -7.24
C PRO A 39 -11.97 -10.83 -5.91
N SER A 40 -11.57 -11.60 -4.89
CA SER A 40 -11.23 -11.05 -3.56
C SER A 40 -9.99 -10.14 -3.63
N ALA A 41 -8.92 -10.59 -4.30
CA ALA A 41 -7.71 -9.77 -4.43
C ALA A 41 -7.95 -8.53 -5.32
N LEU A 42 -8.70 -8.68 -6.41
CA LEU A 42 -9.11 -7.55 -7.25
C LEU A 42 -9.92 -6.51 -6.48
N ALA A 43 -10.88 -6.95 -5.67
CA ALA A 43 -11.68 -6.06 -4.83
C ALA A 43 -10.80 -5.33 -3.79
N ARG A 44 -9.88 -6.04 -3.13
CA ARG A 44 -8.93 -5.45 -2.16
C ARG A 44 -8.06 -4.37 -2.80
N PHE A 45 -7.62 -4.56 -4.04
CA PHE A 45 -6.70 -3.65 -4.71
C PHE A 45 -7.41 -2.58 -5.55
N SER A 46 -8.72 -2.67 -5.75
CA SER A 46 -9.49 -1.75 -6.59
C SER A 46 -9.35 -0.29 -6.16
N ALA A 47 -9.34 0.00 -4.86
CA ALA A 47 -9.15 1.35 -4.37
C ALA A 47 -7.77 1.92 -4.75
N VAL A 48 -6.72 1.08 -4.73
CA VAL A 48 -5.37 1.46 -5.17
C VAL A 48 -5.32 1.66 -6.68
N SER A 49 -6.01 0.83 -7.45
CA SER A 49 -6.13 1.01 -8.90
C SER A 49 -6.78 2.34 -9.26
N THR A 50 -7.79 2.77 -8.51
CA THR A 50 -8.50 4.03 -8.74
C THR A 50 -7.70 5.26 -8.30
N SER A 51 -7.05 5.19 -7.14
CA SER A 51 -6.24 6.29 -6.58
C SER A 51 -4.82 6.36 -7.15
N GLY A 52 -4.35 5.29 -7.79
CA GLY A 52 -2.99 5.14 -8.31
C GLY A 52 -1.95 4.71 -7.26
N VAL A 53 -2.19 4.99 -5.99
CA VAL A 53 -1.30 4.65 -4.87
C VAL A 53 -2.07 4.25 -3.63
N GLY A 54 -1.57 3.28 -2.89
CA GLY A 54 -2.13 2.81 -1.62
C GLY A 54 -1.04 2.61 -0.58
N VAL A 55 -1.46 2.34 0.65
CA VAL A 55 -0.57 1.95 1.74
C VAL A 55 -0.88 0.52 2.18
N ALA A 56 0.11 -0.37 2.11
CA ALA A 56 -0.04 -1.73 2.63
C ALA A 56 0.08 -1.73 4.15
N LEU A 57 -0.89 -2.32 4.84
CA LEU A 57 -0.93 -2.44 6.31
C LEU A 57 -0.89 -3.89 6.74
N ALA A 58 0.10 -4.27 7.54
CA ALA A 58 0.12 -5.53 8.25
C ALA A 58 -0.49 -5.32 9.64
N ARG A 59 -1.71 -5.83 9.86
CA ARG A 59 -2.57 -5.52 11.03
C ARG A 59 -2.88 -4.01 11.10
N SER A 60 -1.98 -3.24 11.71
CA SER A 60 -2.08 -1.78 11.84
C SER A 60 -0.73 -1.09 11.60
N VAL A 61 0.30 -1.85 11.20
CA VAL A 61 1.64 -1.32 10.92
C VAL A 61 1.78 -1.11 9.41
N PRO A 62 2.05 0.11 8.95
CA PRO A 62 2.32 0.36 7.54
C PRO A 62 3.63 -0.29 7.12
N VAL A 63 3.64 -0.97 5.97
CA VAL A 63 4.82 -1.71 5.50
C VAL A 63 5.39 -1.20 4.18
N ALA A 64 4.54 -0.66 3.30
CA ALA A 64 4.97 -0.12 2.02
C ALA A 64 3.92 0.82 1.40
N LEU A 65 4.37 1.78 0.60
CA LEU A 65 3.56 2.37 -0.46
C LEU A 65 3.48 1.40 -1.63
N VAL A 66 2.29 1.27 -2.21
CA VAL A 66 2.00 0.29 -3.26
C VAL A 66 1.20 0.92 -4.40
N THR A 67 1.32 0.34 -5.58
CA THR A 67 0.47 0.67 -6.75
C THR A 67 -0.01 -0.62 -7.41
N VAL A 68 -1.03 -0.54 -8.27
CA VAL A 68 -1.48 -1.69 -9.07
C VAL A 68 -1.01 -1.50 -10.50
N GLN A 69 -0.20 -2.44 -10.99
CA GLN A 69 0.21 -2.48 -12.39
C GLN A 69 0.13 -3.92 -12.90
N SER A 70 -0.39 -4.11 -14.12
CA SER A 70 -0.49 -5.42 -14.77
C SER A 70 -1.14 -6.51 -13.89
N GLY A 71 -2.16 -6.14 -13.11
CA GLY A 71 -2.85 -7.06 -12.20
C GLY A 71 -2.02 -7.49 -10.97
N GLN A 72 -0.98 -6.72 -10.64
CA GLN A 72 -0.09 -6.97 -9.50
C GLN A 72 -0.07 -5.74 -8.59
N LEU A 73 -0.11 -5.97 -7.29
CA LEU A 73 0.20 -4.95 -6.30
C LEU A 73 1.73 -4.88 -6.16
N GLN A 74 2.31 -3.75 -6.56
CA GLN A 74 3.75 -3.53 -6.61
C GLN A 74 4.19 -2.57 -5.50
N PRO A 75 5.28 -2.88 -4.75
CA PRO A 75 5.85 -1.95 -3.80
C PRO A 75 6.57 -0.80 -4.52
N LEU A 76 6.15 0.44 -4.24
CA LEU A 76 6.83 1.66 -4.67
C LEU A 76 7.94 2.04 -3.70
N ARG A 77 7.66 1.92 -2.40
CA ARG A 77 8.60 2.23 -1.33
C ARG A 77 8.27 1.41 -0.09
N VAL A 78 9.24 0.63 0.38
CA VAL A 78 9.14 -0.11 1.65
C VAL A 78 9.49 0.83 2.81
N PHE A 79 8.79 0.70 3.93
CA PHE A 79 9.12 1.44 5.14
C PHE A 79 10.09 0.64 6.02
N ASN A 80 11.15 1.32 6.48
CA ASN A 80 12.06 0.81 7.50
C ASN A 80 11.53 1.28 8.85
N LEU A 81 10.64 0.48 9.44
CA LEU A 81 10.07 0.70 10.77
C LEU A 81 10.57 -0.38 11.73
#